data_AF-A0A929K4F8-F1
#
_entry.id   AF-A0A929K4F8-F1
#
_cell.length_a   1.000
_cell.length_b   1.000
_cell.length_c   1.000
_cell.angle_alpha   90.00
_cell.angle_beta   90.00
_cell.angle_gamma   90.00
#
_symmetry.space_group_name_H-M   'P 1'
#
loop_
_entity.id
_entity.type
_entity.pdbx_description
1 polymer ?
#
loop_
_entity_poly.entity_id
_entity_poly.type
_entity_poly.pdbx_seq_one_letter_code
_entity_poly.pdbx_strand_id
1 'polypeptide(L)'
;GGKKTVFDLYKELKIPIIAVGGIFSGKDVIEYAKNGASLFQVGSALVSEGHEIYSTIKKELKEYLVANGHKNIGEIVGEAHRR
;
A
#
# COMPACT_ATOMS: atom_id res chain seq x y z
N GLY A 1 12.96 7.50 -0.34
CA GLY A 1 12.38 6.55 -1.33
C GLY A 1 10.89 6.80 -1.47
N GLY A 2 10.21 6.04 -2.35
CA GLY A 2 8.80 6.29 -2.72
C GLY A 2 7.84 6.42 -1.53
N LYS A 3 8.02 5.61 -0.48
CA LYS A 3 7.20 5.65 0.75
C LYS A 3 7.23 7.02 1.45
N LYS A 4 8.42 7.65 1.55
CA LYS A 4 8.57 9.02 2.08
C LYS A 4 7.88 10.05 1.18
N THR A 5 8.02 9.92 -0.13
CA THR A 5 7.37 10.83 -1.09
C THR A 5 5.86 10.79 -0.97
N VAL A 6 5.26 9.60 -0.80
CA VAL A 6 3.83 9.46 -0.54
C VAL A 6 3.42 10.13 0.76
N PHE A 7 4.20 9.95 1.83
CA PHE A 7 3.95 10.61 3.12
C PHE A 7 3.95 12.14 2.96
N ASP A 8 4.99 12.71 2.36
CA ASP A 8 5.12 14.15 2.18
C ASP A 8 3.97 14.72 1.32
N LEU A 9 3.63 14.05 0.21
CA LEU A 9 2.56 14.51 -0.69
C LEU A 9 1.16 14.37 -0.08
N TYR A 10 0.91 13.38 0.77
CA TYR A 10 -0.39 13.22 1.44
C TYR A 10 -0.72 14.40 2.36
N LYS A 11 0.28 15.09 2.91
CA LYS A 11 0.07 16.29 3.74
C LYS A 11 -0.40 17.48 2.91
N GLU A 12 0.23 17.67 1.76
CA GLU A 12 0.05 18.84 0.90
C GLU A 12 -1.17 18.70 -0.03
N LEU A 13 -1.48 17.47 -0.46
CA LEU A 13 -2.49 17.22 -1.48
C LEU A 13 -3.82 16.76 -0.87
N LYS A 14 -4.93 17.19 -1.47
CA LYS A 14 -6.30 16.75 -1.13
C LYS A 14 -6.91 15.82 -2.20
N ILE A 15 -6.05 15.09 -2.91
CA ILE A 15 -6.44 14.14 -3.95
C ILE A 15 -5.93 12.73 -3.62
N PRO A 16 -6.58 11.66 -4.11
CA PRO A 16 -6.10 10.29 -3.92
C PRO A 16 -4.71 10.08 -4.51
N ILE A 17 -3.85 9.36 -3.78
CA ILE A 17 -2.49 9.02 -4.24
C ILE A 17 -2.44 7.58 -4.73
N ILE A 18 -1.88 7.36 -5.91
CA ILE A 18 -1.58 6.04 -6.47
C ILE A 18 -0.09 5.76 -6.28
N ALA A 19 0.26 4.75 -5.48
CA ALA A 19 1.65 4.34 -5.26
C ALA A 19 2.13 3.38 -6.35
N VAL A 20 3.31 3.65 -6.90
CA VAL A 20 3.94 2.86 -7.96
C VAL A 20 5.42 2.71 -7.64
N GLY A 21 5.95 1.50 -7.80
CA GLY A 21 7.37 1.21 -7.64
C GLY A 21 7.75 0.62 -6.29
N GLY A 22 8.48 -0.51 -6.33
CA GLY A 22 8.96 -1.20 -5.13
C GLY A 22 7.87 -1.91 -4.34
N ILE A 23 6.84 -2.44 -5.02
CA ILE A 23 5.78 -3.25 -4.41
C ILE A 23 5.98 -4.71 -4.80
N PHE A 24 6.51 -5.50 -3.86
CA PHE A 24 6.77 -6.94 -4.03
C PHE A 24 6.02 -7.79 -3.00
N SER A 25 5.29 -7.14 -2.08
CA SER A 25 4.57 -7.80 -0.99
C SER A 25 3.35 -6.98 -0.56
N GLY A 26 2.42 -7.63 0.15
CA GLY A 26 1.35 -6.97 0.89
C GLY A 26 1.89 -6.02 1.96
N LYS A 27 3.05 -6.32 2.56
CA LYS A 27 3.74 -5.41 3.49
C LYS A 27 4.08 -4.07 2.83
N ASP A 28 4.57 -4.07 1.59
CA ASP A 28 4.85 -2.83 0.86
C ASP A 28 3.56 -2.01 0.63
N VAL A 29 2.47 -2.69 0.26
CA VAL A 29 1.15 -2.05 0.10
C VAL A 29 0.69 -1.43 1.42
N ILE A 30 0.82 -2.14 2.54
CA ILE A 30 0.45 -1.65 3.88
C ILE A 30 1.27 -0.41 4.25
N GLU A 31 2.58 -0.42 4.01
CA GLU A 31 3.44 0.74 4.29
C GLU A 31 3.08 1.95 3.41
N TYR A 32 2.79 1.73 2.13
CA TYR A 32 2.31 2.80 1.26
C TYR A 32 0.93 3.33 1.69
N ALA A 33 0.02 2.46 2.08
CA ALA A 33 -1.31 2.83 2.57
C ALA A 33 -1.21 3.70 3.82
N LYS A 34 -0.46 3.24 4.83
CA LYS A 34 -0.21 4.00 6.07
C LYS A 34 0.36 5.40 5.81
N ASN A 35 1.20 5.53 4.79
CA ASN A 35 1.77 6.81 4.38
C ASN A 35 0.81 7.70 3.57
N GLY A 36 -0.27 7.16 3.00
CA GLY A 36 -1.32 7.96 2.34
C GLY A 36 -1.78 7.46 0.98
N ALA A 37 -1.20 6.40 0.42
CA ALA A 37 -1.64 5.86 -0.87
C ALA A 37 -2.99 5.15 -0.75
N SER A 38 -3.89 5.39 -1.71
CA SER A 38 -5.21 4.74 -1.77
C SER A 38 -5.28 3.64 -2.83
N LEU A 39 -4.36 3.65 -3.80
CA LEU A 39 -4.28 2.70 -4.90
C LEU A 39 -2.81 2.34 -5.18
N PHE A 40 -2.59 1.21 -5.86
CA PHE A 40 -1.27 0.61 -6.02
C PHE A 40 -1.09 0.04 -7.42
N GLN A 41 0.11 0.14 -7.99
CA GLN A 41 0.49 -0.52 -9.25
C GLN A 41 1.70 -1.43 -9.04
N VAL A 42 1.65 -2.60 -9.67
CA VAL A 42 2.69 -3.61 -9.62
C VAL A 42 3.24 -3.81 -11.04
N GLY A 43 4.53 -3.58 -11.21
CA GLY A 43 5.22 -3.67 -12.50
C GLY A 43 6.39 -4.65 -12.45
N SER A 44 7.51 -4.24 -11.85
CA SER A 44 8.71 -5.07 -11.78
C SER A 44 8.47 -6.45 -11.13
N ALA A 45 7.65 -6.52 -10.08
CA ALA A 45 7.34 -7.78 -9.43
C ALA A 45 6.50 -8.72 -10.32
N LEU A 46 5.66 -8.20 -11.22
CA LEU A 46 4.97 -9.03 -12.22
C LEU A 46 5.98 -9.69 -13.17
N VAL A 47 7.01 -8.95 -13.58
CA VAL A 47 8.04 -9.46 -14.49
C VAL A 47 8.91 -10.51 -13.80
N SER A 48 9.25 -10.33 -12.52
CA SER A 48 10.13 -11.24 -11.79
C SER A 48 9.43 -12.45 -11.16
N GLU A 49 8.24 -12.26 -10.56
CA GLU A 49 7.50 -13.28 -9.81
C GLU A 49 6.33 -13.89 -10.60
N GLY A 50 6.03 -13.33 -11.78
CA GLY A 50 4.87 -13.72 -12.58
C GLY A 50 3.54 -13.25 -11.97
N HIS A 51 2.43 -13.79 -12.50
CA HIS A 51 1.08 -13.36 -12.13
C HIS A 51 0.70 -13.69 -10.67
N GLU A 52 1.40 -14.64 -10.04
CA GLU A 52 1.13 -15.03 -8.65
C GLU A 52 1.46 -13.93 -7.63
N ILE A 53 2.21 -12.90 -8.02
CA ILE A 53 2.42 -11.72 -7.16
C ILE A 53 1.08 -11.12 -6.67
N TYR A 54 0.05 -11.13 -7.52
CA TYR A 54 -1.25 -10.57 -7.16
C TYR A 54 -1.98 -11.44 -6.14
N SER A 55 -1.88 -12.77 -6.22
CA SER A 55 -2.51 -13.67 -5.25
C SER A 55 -1.82 -13.57 -3.90
N THR A 56 -0.48 -13.51 -3.88
CA THR A 56 0.35 -13.28 -2.70
C THR A 56 0.03 -11.96 -2.00
N ILE A 57 0.06 -10.84 -2.71
CA ILE A 57 -0.25 -9.51 -2.14
C ILE A 57 -1.66 -9.49 -1.54
N LYS A 58 -2.66 -10.04 -2.25
CA LYS A 58 -4.05 -10.10 -1.75
C LYS A 58 -4.17 -10.93 -0.48
N LYS A 59 -3.48 -12.06 -0.40
CA LYS A 59 -3.49 -12.94 0.78
C LYS A 59 -2.90 -12.23 1.99
N GLU A 60 -1.69 -11.69 1.85
CA GLU A 60 -1.00 -10.98 2.94
C GLU A 60 -1.80 -9.77 3.44
N LEU A 61 -2.41 -9.00 2.53
CA LEU A 61 -3.28 -7.89 2.89
C LEU A 61 -4.50 -8.37 3.69
N LYS A 62 -5.17 -9.43 3.24
CA LYS A 62 -6.33 -9.98 3.94
C LYS A 62 -5.96 -10.44 5.35
N GLU A 63 -4.85 -11.16 5.48
CA GLU A 63 -4.34 -11.63 6.77
C GLU A 63 -4.03 -10.47 7.71
N TYR A 64 -3.33 -9.44 7.21
CA TYR A 64 -3.04 -8.24 7.99
C TYR A 64 -4.31 -7.51 8.46
N LEU A 65 -5.27 -7.27 7.56
CA LEU A 65 -6.50 -6.55 7.90
C LEU A 65 -7.31 -7.30 8.96
N VAL A 66 -7.47 -8.62 8.82
CA VAL A 66 -8.16 -9.47 9.81
C VAL A 66 -7.44 -9.44 11.15
N ALA A 67 -6.11 -9.62 11.15
CA ALA A 67 -5.31 -9.64 12.38
C ALA A 67 -5.35 -8.30 13.15
N ASN A 68 -5.59 -7.19 12.46
CA ASN A 68 -5.63 -5.85 13.06
C ASN A 68 -7.07 -5.30 13.21
N GLY A 69 -8.10 -6.10 12.93
CA GLY A 69 -9.50 -5.70 13.08
C GLY A 69 -9.97 -4.64 12.08
N HIS A 70 -9.29 -4.50 10.94
CA HIS A 70 -9.66 -3.55 9.90
C HIS A 70 -10.64 -4.18 8.89
N LYS A 71 -11.69 -3.44 8.50
CA LYS A 71 -12.68 -3.94 7.53
C LYS A 71 -12.18 -3.87 6.09
N ASN A 72 -11.36 -2.88 5.79
CA ASN A 72 -10.80 -2.65 4.46
C ASN A 72 -9.51 -1.82 4.56
N ILE A 73 -8.76 -1.80 3.46
CA ILE A 73 -7.49 -1.06 3.37
C ILE A 73 -7.65 0.46 3.56
N GLY A 74 -8.83 1.02 3.29
CA GLY A 74 -9.12 2.44 3.47
C GLY A 74 -8.95 2.92 4.91
N GLU A 75 -9.20 2.05 5.90
CA GLU A 75 -9.07 2.38 7.32
C GLU A 75 -7.62 2.67 7.74
N ILE A 76 -6.64 2.11 7.02
CA ILE A 76 -5.22 2.35 7.26
C ILE A 76 -4.63 3.44 6.36
N VAL A 77 -5.40 3.98 5.41
CA VAL A 77 -4.90 5.06 4.55
C VAL A 77 -4.59 6.30 5.39
N GLY A 78 -3.35 6.78 5.29
CA GLY A 78 -2.87 7.94 6.02
C GLY A 78 -2.75 7.77 7.54
N GLU A 79 -2.76 6.53 8.05
CA GLU A 79 -2.62 6.25 9.50
C GLU A 79 -1.38 6.92 10.12
N ALA A 80 -0.28 7.01 9.38
CA ALA A 80 0.96 7.65 9.86
C ALA A 80 0.83 9.16 10.13
N HIS A 81 -0.23 9.81 9.64
CA HIS A 81 -0.49 11.24 9.82
C HIS A 81 -1.46 11.54 10.96
N ARG A 82 -2.08 10.52 11.57
CA ARG A 82 -3.04 10.66 12.67
C ARG A 82 -2.40 10.62 14.06
N ARG A 83 -1.06 10.54 14.12
CA ARG A 83 -0.27 10.49 15.34
C ARG A 83 0.33 11.83 15.67
#